data_AF-A0A4T0X642-F1
#
_entry.id   AF-A0A4T0X642-F1
#
_cell.length_a   1.000
_cell.length_b   1.000
_cell.length_c   1.000
_cell.angle_alpha   90.00
_cell.angle_beta   90.00
_cell.angle_gamma   90.00
#
_symmetry.space_group_name_H-M   'P 1'
#
loop_
_entity.id
_entity.type
_entity.pdbx_description
1 polymer ?
#
loop_
_entity_poly.entity_id
_entity_poly.type
_entity_poly.pdbx_seq_one_letter_code
_entity_poly.pdbx_strand_id
1 'polypeptide(L)'
;MLTVELTDMSNHGFTLDEDDDLSMINAELNSNGSLQILKSVWKKEKQPVLMLTHSDTFERLHLKTKSMLMQDEEAKIIPMDDVGGKVIKNELKYWPSQRGEYVQEIEENESVDEDGDEENFIHSVEDLGISLPKGNISPARKTMVAKFEQSRKQMELKREHEKLQETLKHKLREQARKEELLRVVEEEPVISEPLLPIITPTPIFSGPDHVFLLLNEVKNIKIPDLRKFNGKVQVVLDNGSHIIKTAFYPLDYHGVVKIGEEFELAVDPNTVSPQQLIMTLKVKYDAPQDKVVYTEGPKKYKQVKTKWWKKTETVEVKTAPVKSVIKAVDPIKGYIAPDGSFAKYKLNLCEVPKSRTTTRLSCFNEWMKTKVQKGVVENNVVENICTLHIETKKSSHDTASLSLSCGDVVVETQTEAALTSLIPPPPPAAQEKPVDELYSL
;
A
#
# COMPACT_ATOMS: atom_id res chain seq x y z
N MET A 1 -45.87 17.02 -5.70
CA MET A 1 -46.92 15.98 -5.64
C MET A 1 -47.42 15.78 -7.06
N LEU A 2 -46.97 14.72 -7.73
CA LEU A 2 -47.53 14.22 -8.97
C LEU A 2 -46.97 12.80 -9.16
N THR A 3 -47.82 11.85 -8.78
CA THR A 3 -47.74 10.42 -9.09
C THR A 3 -48.06 10.23 -10.57
N VAL A 4 -47.29 9.41 -11.27
CA VAL A 4 -47.68 8.82 -12.56
C VAL A 4 -47.33 7.33 -12.52
N GLU A 5 -48.33 6.56 -12.91
CA GLU A 5 -48.52 5.13 -12.75
C GLU A 5 -47.64 4.29 -13.67
N LEU A 6 -47.26 3.10 -13.18
CA LEU A 6 -46.71 2.00 -13.96
C LEU A 6 -47.87 1.25 -14.63
N THR A 7 -47.83 1.12 -15.95
CA THR A 7 -48.61 0.11 -16.67
C THR A 7 -47.70 -0.91 -17.31
N ASP A 8 -48.06 -2.16 -16.99
CA ASP A 8 -47.53 -3.41 -17.45
C ASP A 8 -47.99 -3.67 -18.90
N MET A 9 -47.08 -4.08 -19.78
CA MET A 9 -47.44 -4.68 -21.06
C MET A 9 -46.57 -5.91 -21.31
N SER A 10 -47.26 -7.04 -21.21
CA SER A 10 -46.79 -8.38 -21.47
C SER A 10 -46.81 -8.71 -22.97
N ASN A 11 -46.07 -9.77 -23.30
CA ASN A 11 -46.25 -10.70 -24.41
C ASN A 11 -46.00 -10.18 -25.84
N HIS A 12 -44.82 -10.51 -26.37
CA HIS A 12 -44.75 -11.18 -27.67
C HIS A 12 -43.65 -12.24 -27.67
N GLY A 13 -44.06 -13.49 -27.88
CA GLY A 13 -43.19 -14.60 -28.21
C GLY A 13 -42.82 -14.54 -29.69
N PHE A 14 -41.54 -14.75 -29.97
CA PHE A 14 -41.03 -15.06 -31.30
C PHE A 14 -40.14 -16.29 -31.17
N THR A 15 -40.60 -17.39 -31.76
CA THR A 15 -39.79 -18.57 -32.09
C THR A 15 -39.16 -18.33 -33.45
N LEU A 16 -37.83 -18.40 -33.53
CA LEU A 16 -37.11 -18.56 -34.79
C LEU A 16 -36.19 -19.76 -34.65
N ASP A 17 -36.52 -20.77 -35.45
CA ASP A 17 -35.67 -21.91 -35.80
C ASP A 17 -34.63 -21.42 -36.82
N GLU A 18 -33.35 -21.41 -36.47
CA GLU A 18 -32.24 -21.35 -37.44
C GLU A 18 -31.06 -22.18 -36.90
N ASP A 19 -31.17 -23.49 -37.08
CA ASP A 19 -30.02 -24.38 -37.24
C ASP A 19 -29.57 -24.27 -38.71
N ASP A 20 -28.48 -23.54 -38.96
CA ASP A 20 -27.47 -23.77 -40.00
C ASP A 20 -26.48 -22.58 -40.02
N ASP A 21 -25.21 -22.85 -40.29
CA ASP A 21 -24.10 -21.87 -40.49
C ASP A 21 -23.27 -21.37 -39.28
N LEU A 22 -22.75 -22.29 -38.46
CA LEU A 22 -21.60 -21.99 -37.56
C LEU A 22 -20.37 -22.92 -37.71
N SER A 23 -20.28 -23.69 -38.80
CA SER A 23 -19.17 -24.64 -39.02
C SER A 23 -17.95 -24.07 -39.77
N MET A 24 -17.88 -22.77 -40.07
CA MET A 24 -16.80 -22.19 -40.90
C MET A 24 -16.06 -20.98 -40.31
N ILE A 25 -15.99 -20.83 -38.98
CA ILE A 25 -15.12 -19.80 -38.36
C ILE A 25 -14.36 -20.38 -37.16
N ASN A 26 -13.59 -21.45 -37.37
CA ASN A 26 -12.68 -21.96 -36.33
C ASN A 26 -11.35 -22.50 -36.87
N ALA A 27 -10.92 -22.06 -38.05
CA ALA A 27 -9.56 -22.27 -38.52
C ALA A 27 -8.92 -20.91 -38.80
N GLU A 28 -7.72 -20.70 -38.26
CA GLU A 28 -6.84 -19.52 -38.43
C GLU A 28 -7.07 -18.32 -37.50
N LEU A 29 -6.86 -18.52 -36.19
CA LEU A 29 -6.26 -17.48 -35.34
C LEU A 29 -4.99 -18.02 -34.69
N ASN A 30 -3.89 -17.91 -35.45
CA ASN A 30 -2.53 -18.13 -34.97
C ASN A 30 -2.19 -17.14 -33.85
N SER A 31 -1.49 -17.65 -32.84
CA SER A 31 -1.11 -17.09 -31.54
C SER A 31 -0.29 -15.79 -31.51
N ASN A 32 -0.15 -15.07 -32.64
CA ASN A 32 0.62 -13.82 -32.74
C ASN A 32 -0.25 -12.53 -32.82
N GLY A 33 -1.57 -12.65 -33.01
CA GLY A 33 -2.47 -11.49 -33.16
C GLY A 33 -2.79 -10.76 -31.86
N SER A 34 -3.02 -11.49 -30.77
CA SER A 34 -3.40 -10.94 -29.46
C SER A 34 -2.29 -10.08 -28.83
N LEU A 35 -1.02 -10.45 -29.07
CA LEU A 35 0.14 -9.74 -28.56
C LEU A 35 0.43 -8.43 -29.34
N GLN A 36 0.03 -8.37 -30.62
CA GLN A 36 0.09 -7.15 -31.45
C GLN A 36 -1.03 -6.16 -31.08
N ILE A 37 -2.23 -6.66 -30.76
CA ILE A 37 -3.36 -5.84 -30.28
C ILE A 37 -3.05 -5.25 -28.89
N LEU A 38 -2.47 -6.03 -27.97
CA LEU A 38 -2.02 -5.51 -26.67
C LEU A 38 -0.92 -4.44 -26.82
N LYS A 39 0.01 -4.60 -27.77
CA LYS A 39 1.05 -3.59 -28.05
C LYS A 39 0.50 -2.33 -28.73
N SER A 40 -0.57 -2.42 -29.50
CA SER A 40 -1.20 -1.26 -30.16
C SER A 40 -2.10 -0.47 -29.21
N VAL A 41 -2.76 -1.15 -28.27
CA VAL A 41 -3.51 -0.52 -27.16
C VAL A 41 -2.56 0.21 -26.21
N TRP A 42 -1.43 -0.42 -25.81
CA TRP A 42 -0.46 0.24 -24.93
C TRP A 42 0.32 1.39 -25.57
N LYS A 43 0.46 1.43 -26.90
CA LYS A 43 1.15 2.52 -27.60
C LYS A 43 0.30 3.78 -27.79
N LYS A 44 -1.03 3.70 -27.66
CA LYS A 44 -1.94 4.83 -27.92
C LYS A 44 -2.37 5.61 -26.69
N GLU A 45 -2.25 5.06 -25.48
CA GLU A 45 -2.55 5.79 -24.24
C GLU A 45 -1.27 6.08 -23.46
N LYS A 46 -0.57 7.15 -23.84
CA LYS A 46 0.34 7.82 -22.90
C LYS A 46 -0.50 8.61 -21.90
N GLN A 47 -1.15 7.92 -20.97
CA GLN A 47 -1.69 8.61 -19.79
C GLN A 47 -0.50 9.17 -19.01
N PRO A 48 -0.57 10.42 -18.51
CA PRO A 48 0.48 10.99 -17.68
C PRO A 48 0.61 10.15 -16.42
N VAL A 49 1.71 9.42 -16.31
CA VAL A 49 2.01 8.56 -15.17
C VAL A 49 2.46 9.46 -14.01
N LEU A 50 1.69 9.46 -12.92
CA LEU A 50 2.04 10.13 -11.66
C LEU A 50 3.32 9.52 -11.09
N MET A 51 4.45 10.20 -11.18
CA MET A 51 5.72 9.71 -10.66
C MET A 51 5.91 10.17 -9.21
N LEU A 52 6.17 9.21 -8.33
CA LEU A 52 6.53 9.46 -6.94
C LEU A 52 8.04 9.23 -6.81
N THR A 53 8.79 10.20 -6.32
CA THR A 53 10.24 10.09 -6.16
C THR A 53 10.73 10.62 -4.82
N HIS A 54 11.86 10.11 -4.34
CA HIS A 54 12.60 10.72 -3.23
C HIS A 54 13.30 11.98 -3.71
N SER A 55 13.14 13.10 -2.99
CA SER A 55 13.73 14.42 -3.34
C SER A 55 15.24 14.34 -3.62
N ASP A 56 16.00 13.63 -2.76
CA ASP A 56 17.44 13.37 -2.93
C ASP A 56 17.81 12.70 -4.26
N THR A 57 16.91 11.89 -4.82
CA THR A 57 17.16 11.20 -6.10
C THR A 57 17.04 12.18 -7.25
N PHE A 58 16.12 13.14 -7.16
CA PHE A 58 15.94 14.18 -8.16
C PHE A 58 17.06 15.22 -8.11
N GLU A 59 17.48 15.69 -6.92
CA GLU A 59 18.64 16.57 -6.81
C GLU A 59 19.90 15.94 -7.43
N ARG A 60 20.14 14.65 -7.17
CA ARG A 60 21.26 13.92 -7.77
C ARG A 60 21.12 13.74 -9.28
N LEU A 61 19.92 13.44 -9.78
CA LEU A 61 19.66 13.33 -11.21
C LEU A 61 19.82 14.68 -11.91
N HIS A 62 19.31 15.76 -11.34
CA HIS A 62 19.36 17.08 -11.91
C HIS A 62 20.77 17.69 -11.82
N LEU A 63 21.50 17.50 -10.73
CA LEU A 63 22.93 17.84 -10.63
C LEU A 63 23.76 17.06 -11.64
N LYS A 64 23.46 15.77 -11.86
CA LYS A 64 24.13 14.97 -12.88
C LYS A 64 23.84 15.50 -14.28
N THR A 65 22.58 15.78 -14.62
CA THR A 65 22.17 16.36 -15.91
C THR A 65 22.78 17.75 -16.12
N LYS A 66 22.83 18.59 -15.07
CA LYS A 66 23.48 19.90 -15.09
C LYS A 66 25.00 19.79 -15.24
N SER A 67 25.64 18.80 -14.60
CA SER A 67 27.07 18.54 -14.79
C SER A 67 27.39 18.02 -16.20
N MET A 68 26.50 17.22 -16.81
CA MET A 68 26.65 16.75 -18.19
C MET A 68 26.48 17.90 -19.19
N LEU A 69 25.52 18.80 -18.96
CA LEU A 69 25.35 20.02 -19.77
C LEU A 69 26.53 20.99 -19.66
N MET A 70 27.17 21.08 -18.49
CA MET A 70 28.36 21.93 -18.29
C MET A 70 29.64 21.30 -18.86
N GLN A 71 29.70 19.97 -19.01
CA GLN A 71 30.83 19.28 -19.63
C GLN A 71 30.88 19.42 -21.16
N ASP A 72 29.75 19.73 -21.80
CA ASP A 72 29.70 19.99 -23.25
C ASP A 72 30.16 21.42 -23.62
N GLU A 73 30.19 22.37 -22.68
CA GLU A 73 30.67 23.74 -22.93
C GLU A 73 32.17 23.97 -22.60
N GLU A 74 32.79 23.11 -21.79
CA GLU A 74 34.21 23.25 -21.41
C GLU A 74 35.20 22.38 -22.18
N ALA A 75 34.78 21.74 -23.28
CA ALA A 75 35.68 21.06 -24.22
C ALA A 75 36.44 22.05 -25.13
N LYS A 76 37.12 23.05 -24.54
CA LYS A 76 38.21 23.75 -25.22
C LYS A 76 39.16 24.41 -24.21
N ILE A 77 40.42 23.97 -24.32
CA ILE A 77 41.65 24.57 -23.80
C ILE A 77 42.03 24.13 -22.36
N ILE A 78 42.90 23.11 -22.29
CA ILE A 78 43.93 23.03 -21.26
C ILE A 78 45.26 22.71 -21.96
N PRO A 79 46.32 23.55 -21.82
CA PRO A 79 47.67 23.14 -22.14
C PRO A 79 48.23 22.28 -21.00
N MET A 80 48.94 21.22 -21.38
CA MET A 80 49.75 20.41 -20.47
C MET A 80 50.85 21.27 -19.86
N ASP A 81 51.02 21.18 -18.55
CA ASP A 81 52.34 21.27 -17.94
C ASP A 81 52.43 20.36 -16.71
N ASP A 82 53.60 19.72 -16.64
CA ASP A 82 54.10 18.87 -15.57
C ASP A 82 54.12 19.58 -14.22
N VAL A 83 54.04 18.78 -13.13
CA VAL A 83 55.02 18.74 -12.03
C VAL A 83 54.44 17.97 -10.83
N GLY A 84 55.08 16.84 -10.52
CA GLY A 84 55.68 16.63 -9.19
C GLY A 84 54.79 16.27 -8.00
N GLY A 85 54.58 14.97 -7.80
CA GLY A 85 54.94 14.29 -6.54
C GLY A 85 54.13 14.56 -5.26
N LYS A 86 53.52 13.49 -4.72
CA LYS A 86 53.96 12.86 -3.46
C LYS A 86 53.08 11.66 -3.14
N VAL A 87 53.74 10.50 -3.08
CA VAL A 87 53.21 9.23 -2.58
C VAL A 87 52.99 9.35 -1.08
N ILE A 88 51.75 9.26 -0.61
CA ILE A 88 51.43 8.97 0.78
C ILE A 88 50.97 7.52 0.83
N LYS A 89 51.85 6.65 1.34
CA LYS A 89 51.51 5.28 1.73
C LYS A 89 50.70 5.35 3.02
N ASN A 90 49.41 5.04 2.94
CA ASN A 90 48.62 4.71 4.13
C ASN A 90 48.52 3.20 4.25
N GLU A 91 49.18 2.68 5.27
CA GLU A 91 49.11 1.30 5.75
C GLU A 91 47.69 1.00 6.27
N LEU A 92 46.91 0.25 5.50
CA LEU A 92 45.69 -0.38 6.01
C LEU A 92 46.07 -1.65 6.77
N LYS A 93 45.95 -1.60 8.10
CA LYS A 93 46.06 -2.76 8.98
C LYS A 93 44.86 -3.70 8.75
N TYR A 94 45.19 -4.90 8.30
CA TYR A 94 44.33 -6.08 8.28
C TYR A 94 43.82 -6.43 9.69
N TRP A 95 42.52 -6.71 9.81
CA TRP A 95 41.93 -7.50 10.89
C TRP A 95 41.38 -8.80 10.28
N PRO A 96 41.73 -9.99 10.81
CA PRO A 96 41.25 -11.25 10.27
C PRO A 96 39.87 -11.58 10.87
N SER A 97 38.81 -11.50 10.07
CA SER A 97 37.52 -12.10 10.45
C SER A 97 37.50 -13.55 9.98
N GLN A 98 37.29 -14.44 10.95
CA GLN A 98 37.28 -15.89 10.79
C GLN A 98 36.10 -16.35 9.94
N ARG A 99 36.37 -17.42 9.17
CA ARG A 99 35.42 -18.21 8.40
C ARG A 99 34.39 -18.84 9.34
N GLY A 100 33.12 -18.57 9.10
CA GLY A 100 32.01 -19.38 9.57
C GLY A 100 31.43 -20.14 8.38
N GLU A 101 31.32 -21.45 8.53
CA GLU A 101 30.89 -22.43 7.54
C GLU A 101 29.45 -22.16 7.07
N TYR A 102 29.23 -22.11 5.75
CA TYR A 102 27.90 -22.15 5.15
C TYR A 102 27.43 -23.61 5.12
N VAL A 103 26.42 -23.91 5.93
CA VAL A 103 25.58 -25.10 5.77
C VAL A 103 24.64 -24.81 4.60
N GLN A 104 24.80 -25.54 3.50
CA GLN A 104 23.84 -25.59 2.40
C GLN A 104 22.65 -26.44 2.86
N GLU A 105 21.51 -25.80 3.15
CA GLU A 105 20.22 -26.47 3.16
C GLU A 105 19.77 -26.65 1.71
N ILE A 106 19.58 -27.91 1.33
CA ILE A 106 19.01 -28.33 0.05
C ILE A 106 17.50 -28.12 0.18
N GLU A 107 16.96 -27.09 -0.48
CA GLU A 107 15.51 -26.97 -0.71
C GLU A 107 15.13 -27.92 -1.85
N GLU A 108 14.55 -29.07 -1.49
CA GLU A 108 13.80 -29.92 -2.41
C GLU A 108 12.48 -29.23 -2.76
N ASN A 109 12.45 -28.52 -3.89
CA ASN A 109 11.23 -28.07 -4.53
C ASN A 109 10.67 -29.22 -5.37
N GLU A 110 9.79 -30.04 -4.77
CA GLU A 110 8.86 -30.90 -5.52
C GLU A 110 7.74 -30.02 -6.08
N SER A 111 7.89 -29.56 -7.32
CA SER A 111 6.78 -29.08 -8.13
C SER A 111 6.01 -30.27 -8.68
N VAL A 112 4.85 -30.55 -8.09
CA VAL A 112 3.86 -31.47 -8.66
C VAL A 112 3.00 -30.67 -9.65
N ASP A 113 3.29 -30.85 -10.93
CA ASP A 113 2.41 -30.44 -12.02
C ASP A 113 1.26 -31.46 -12.12
N GLU A 114 0.11 -31.13 -11.53
CA GLU A 114 -1.15 -31.90 -11.66
C GLU A 114 -2.10 -31.18 -12.64
N ASP A 115 -1.73 -31.18 -13.91
CA ASP A 115 -2.68 -31.00 -15.02
C ASP A 115 -3.02 -32.40 -15.57
N GLY A 116 -3.93 -33.08 -14.88
CA GLY A 116 -4.51 -34.35 -15.28
C GLY A 116 -5.99 -34.20 -15.58
N ASP A 117 -6.35 -34.18 -16.85
CA ASP A 117 -7.73 -34.24 -17.35
C ASP A 117 -8.38 -35.59 -16.97
N GLU A 118 -8.96 -35.68 -15.76
CA GLU A 118 -9.83 -36.79 -15.35
C GLU A 118 -11.29 -36.47 -15.70
N GLU A 119 -11.63 -36.48 -16.99
CA GLU A 119 -13.02 -36.66 -17.41
C GLU A 119 -13.32 -38.15 -17.67
N ASN A 120 -14.46 -38.59 -17.14
CA ASN A 120 -15.17 -39.83 -17.46
C ASN A 120 -14.58 -41.18 -17.02
N PHE A 121 -14.70 -41.52 -15.72
CA PHE A 121 -14.88 -42.93 -15.33
C PHE A 121 -15.57 -43.10 -13.96
N ILE A 122 -16.83 -42.65 -13.82
CA ILE A 122 -17.71 -43.16 -12.76
C ILE A 122 -18.99 -43.68 -13.43
N HIS A 123 -18.94 -44.93 -13.87
CA HIS A 123 -20.16 -45.71 -14.07
C HIS A 123 -20.84 -45.90 -12.71
N SER A 124 -22.09 -45.46 -12.63
CA SER A 124 -23.00 -45.67 -11.51
C SER A 124 -23.03 -47.15 -11.10
N VAL A 125 -22.52 -47.45 -9.91
CA VAL A 125 -22.49 -48.79 -9.28
C VAL A 125 -23.88 -49.17 -8.71
N GLU A 126 -24.96 -48.57 -9.21
CA GLU A 126 -26.30 -48.76 -8.66
C GLU A 126 -27.04 -49.98 -9.24
N ASP A 127 -26.50 -50.66 -10.25
CA ASP A 127 -27.19 -51.75 -10.96
C ASP A 127 -26.69 -53.18 -10.66
N LEU A 128 -25.74 -53.33 -9.73
CA LEU A 128 -25.36 -54.65 -9.22
C LEU A 128 -26.15 -54.91 -7.95
N GLY A 129 -27.24 -55.67 -8.05
CA GLY A 129 -28.17 -56.06 -6.97
C GLY A 129 -27.55 -56.86 -5.81
N ILE A 130 -26.44 -56.41 -5.28
CA ILE A 130 -25.71 -56.96 -4.14
C ILE A 130 -26.31 -56.32 -2.89
N SER A 131 -27.23 -57.04 -2.24
CA SER A 131 -27.75 -56.63 -0.94
C SER A 131 -26.63 -56.73 0.10
N LEU A 132 -26.01 -55.58 0.41
CA LEU A 132 -25.01 -55.50 1.47
C LEU A 132 -25.65 -55.91 2.81
N PRO A 133 -25.02 -56.81 3.59
CA PRO A 133 -25.57 -57.26 4.86
C PRO A 133 -25.69 -56.07 5.82
N LYS A 134 -26.86 -55.96 6.48
CA LYS A 134 -27.20 -54.94 7.48
C LYS A 134 -26.35 -55.12 8.75
N GLY A 135 -25.05 -54.88 8.66
CA GLY A 135 -24.14 -54.86 9.79
C GLY A 135 -24.24 -53.53 10.53
N ASN A 136 -24.22 -53.58 11.86
CA ASN A 136 -24.19 -52.40 12.72
C ASN A 136 -22.95 -51.54 12.41
N ILE A 137 -23.14 -50.46 11.66
CA ILE A 137 -22.09 -49.50 11.29
C ILE A 137 -21.56 -48.85 12.57
N SER A 138 -20.23 -48.91 12.77
CA SER A 138 -19.59 -48.32 13.93
C SER A 138 -19.84 -46.81 14.01
N PRO A 139 -19.96 -46.23 15.22
CA PRO A 139 -20.14 -44.78 15.40
C PRO A 139 -19.08 -43.94 14.69
N ALA A 140 -17.83 -44.43 14.63
CA ALA A 140 -16.73 -43.77 13.92
C ALA A 140 -16.93 -43.72 12.39
N ARG A 141 -17.52 -44.76 11.79
CA ARG A 141 -17.82 -44.75 10.35
C ARG A 141 -18.98 -43.80 10.04
N LYS A 142 -19.98 -43.68 10.93
CA LYS A 142 -21.07 -42.69 10.80
C LYS A 142 -20.55 -41.24 10.82
N THR A 143 -19.64 -40.92 11.74
CA THR A 143 -19.06 -39.56 11.80
C THR A 143 -18.18 -39.25 10.59
N MET A 144 -17.46 -40.23 10.05
CA MET A 144 -16.68 -40.06 8.83
C MET A 144 -17.57 -39.81 7.60
N VAL A 145 -18.65 -40.58 7.44
CA VAL A 145 -19.62 -40.37 6.35
C VAL A 145 -20.27 -38.98 6.46
N ALA A 146 -20.69 -38.57 7.65
CA ALA A 146 -21.27 -37.24 7.85
C ALA A 146 -20.29 -36.10 7.51
N LYS A 147 -19.00 -36.24 7.87
CA LYS A 147 -17.96 -35.28 7.48
C LYS A 147 -17.74 -35.23 5.97
N PHE A 148 -17.77 -36.40 5.31
CA PHE A 148 -17.61 -36.48 3.86
C PHE A 148 -18.79 -35.83 3.12
N GLU A 149 -20.02 -36.09 3.55
CA GLU A 149 -21.21 -35.43 3.02
C GLU A 149 -21.19 -33.92 3.23
N GLN A 150 -20.74 -33.46 4.41
CA GLN A 150 -20.59 -32.04 4.69
C GLN A 150 -19.53 -31.39 3.78
N SER A 151 -18.38 -32.06 3.58
CA SER A 151 -17.33 -31.59 2.67
C SER A 151 -17.82 -31.53 1.23
N ARG A 152 -18.61 -32.51 0.79
CA ARG A 152 -19.20 -32.54 -0.56
C ARG A 152 -20.14 -31.36 -0.78
N LYS A 153 -21.04 -31.08 0.18
CA LYS A 153 -21.96 -29.93 0.14
C LYS A 153 -21.22 -28.60 0.13
N GLN A 154 -20.12 -28.46 0.87
CA GLN A 154 -19.29 -27.24 0.85
C GLN A 154 -18.61 -27.03 -0.50
N MET A 155 -18.12 -28.10 -1.13
CA MET A 155 -17.50 -28.04 -2.46
C MET A 155 -18.53 -27.67 -3.54
N GLU A 156 -19.74 -28.23 -3.46
CA GLU A 156 -20.85 -27.92 -4.36
C GLU A 156 -21.26 -26.45 -4.26
N LEU A 157 -21.43 -25.93 -3.05
CA LEU A 157 -21.77 -24.52 -2.80
C LEU A 157 -20.65 -23.58 -3.30
N LYS A 158 -19.37 -23.98 -3.15
CA LYS A 158 -18.23 -23.23 -3.70
C LYS A 158 -18.27 -23.17 -5.23
N ARG A 159 -18.57 -24.29 -5.91
CA ARG A 159 -18.72 -24.35 -7.37
C ARG A 159 -19.88 -23.49 -7.86
N GLU A 160 -21.01 -23.49 -7.16
CA GLU A 160 -22.15 -22.62 -7.49
C GLU A 160 -21.79 -21.14 -7.35
N HIS A 161 -21.06 -20.77 -6.29
CA HIS A 161 -20.61 -19.39 -6.08
C HIS A 161 -19.65 -18.93 -7.20
N GLU A 162 -18.75 -19.81 -7.62
CA GLU A 162 -17.80 -19.55 -8.72
C GLU A 162 -18.51 -19.35 -10.06
N LYS A 163 -19.47 -20.23 -10.40
CA LYS A 163 -20.33 -20.05 -11.59
C LYS A 163 -21.09 -18.72 -11.57
N LEU A 164 -21.57 -18.31 -10.40
CA LEU A 164 -22.30 -17.04 -10.25
C LEU A 164 -21.35 -15.84 -10.43
N GLN A 165 -20.12 -15.91 -9.92
CA GLN A 165 -19.11 -14.88 -10.17
C GLN A 165 -18.72 -14.78 -11.65
N GLU A 166 -18.56 -15.91 -12.34
CA GLU A 166 -18.26 -15.92 -13.78
C GLU A 166 -19.41 -15.34 -14.59
N THR A 167 -20.65 -15.73 -14.27
CA THR A 167 -21.85 -15.17 -14.92
C THR A 167 -21.92 -13.65 -14.73
N LEU A 168 -21.58 -13.14 -13.54
CA LEU A 168 -21.59 -11.71 -13.25
C LEU A 168 -20.48 -10.96 -14.00
N LYS A 169 -19.27 -11.54 -14.09
CA LYS A 169 -18.17 -11.00 -14.91
C LYS A 169 -18.54 -10.95 -16.39
N HIS A 170 -19.21 -11.99 -16.91
CA HIS A 170 -19.67 -12.02 -18.30
C HIS A 170 -20.67 -10.89 -18.58
N LYS A 171 -21.70 -10.75 -17.74
CA LYS A 171 -22.69 -9.67 -17.86
C LYS A 171 -22.05 -8.27 -17.83
N LEU A 172 -21.05 -8.06 -16.98
CA LEU A 172 -20.35 -6.78 -16.88
C LEU A 172 -19.55 -6.46 -18.15
N ARG A 173 -18.94 -7.47 -18.79
CA ARG A 173 -18.25 -7.32 -20.09
C ARG A 173 -19.23 -7.03 -21.23
N GLU A 174 -20.37 -7.71 -21.26
CA GLU A 174 -21.39 -7.42 -22.26
C GLU A 174 -21.97 -6.01 -22.12
N GLN A 175 -22.19 -5.55 -20.89
CA GLN A 175 -22.64 -4.18 -20.64
C GLN A 175 -21.59 -3.15 -21.11
N ALA A 176 -20.32 -3.35 -20.77
CA ALA A 176 -19.24 -2.47 -21.24
C ALA A 176 -19.16 -2.42 -22.78
N ARG A 177 -19.29 -3.58 -23.45
CA ARG A 177 -19.31 -3.65 -24.92
C ARG A 177 -20.52 -2.93 -25.52
N LYS A 178 -21.69 -3.00 -24.88
CA LYS A 178 -22.90 -2.29 -25.32
C LYS A 178 -22.76 -0.78 -25.15
N GLU A 179 -22.17 -0.32 -24.05
CA GLU A 179 -21.85 1.10 -23.82
C GLU A 179 -20.84 1.64 -24.85
N GLU A 180 -19.84 0.83 -25.22
CA GLU A 180 -18.86 1.19 -26.25
C GLU A 180 -19.49 1.32 -27.64
N LEU A 181 -20.41 0.41 -28.00
CA LEU A 181 -21.15 0.52 -29.27
C LEU A 181 -22.06 1.75 -29.32
N LEU A 182 -22.69 2.13 -28.21
CA LEU A 182 -23.49 3.36 -28.12
C LEU A 182 -22.64 4.60 -28.34
N ARG A 183 -21.39 4.61 -27.85
CA ARG A 183 -20.47 5.75 -28.00
C ARG A 183 -20.02 5.99 -29.44
N VAL A 184 -19.92 4.93 -30.26
CA VAL A 184 -19.47 5.04 -31.67
C VAL A 184 -20.58 5.59 -32.58
N VAL A 185 -21.85 5.50 -32.20
CA VAL A 185 -22.99 5.95 -33.04
C VAL A 185 -23.25 7.47 -32.91
N GLU A 186 -22.77 8.14 -31.86
CA GLU A 186 -22.97 9.59 -31.66
C GLU A 186 -21.92 10.46 -32.38
N GLU A 187 -20.90 9.89 -33.01
CA GLU A 187 -19.95 10.65 -33.84
C GLU A 187 -20.47 10.72 -35.29
N GLU A 188 -21.48 11.56 -35.53
CA GLU A 188 -21.83 11.93 -36.90
C GLU A 188 -20.66 12.69 -37.56
N PRO A 189 -20.30 12.38 -38.83
CA PRO A 189 -19.30 13.13 -39.55
C PRO A 189 -19.85 14.52 -39.90
N VAL A 190 -19.47 15.52 -39.10
CA VAL A 190 -19.72 16.93 -39.43
C VAL A 190 -18.97 17.25 -40.71
N ILE A 191 -19.73 17.40 -41.80
CA ILE A 191 -19.25 17.89 -43.10
C ILE A 191 -18.74 19.32 -42.89
N SER A 192 -17.43 19.47 -42.93
CA SER A 192 -16.71 20.72 -42.70
C SER A 192 -16.91 21.72 -43.86
N GLU A 193 -17.59 22.83 -43.57
CA GLU A 193 -17.44 24.08 -44.31
C GLU A 193 -16.01 24.63 -44.11
N PRO A 194 -15.37 25.21 -45.15
CA PRO A 194 -14.04 25.77 -45.05
C PRO A 194 -14.10 27.13 -44.33
N LEU A 195 -14.03 27.11 -43.00
CA LEU A 195 -13.83 28.30 -42.19
C LEU A 195 -12.35 28.67 -42.14
N LEU A 196 -12.10 29.96 -42.34
CA LEU A 196 -10.81 30.64 -42.28
C LEU A 196 -10.03 30.25 -41.01
N PRO A 197 -8.68 30.24 -41.05
CA PRO A 197 -7.83 29.84 -39.93
C PRO A 197 -8.04 30.78 -38.74
N ILE A 198 -8.92 30.37 -37.83
CA ILE A 198 -8.99 30.91 -36.48
C ILE A 198 -7.71 30.43 -35.81
N ILE A 199 -6.81 31.37 -35.54
CA ILE A 199 -5.64 31.17 -34.70
C ILE A 199 -6.19 30.91 -33.29
N THR A 200 -6.55 29.66 -33.00
CA THR A 200 -6.83 29.24 -31.64
C THR A 200 -5.51 29.37 -30.88
N PRO A 201 -5.44 30.17 -29.81
CA PRO A 201 -4.23 30.25 -29.01
C PRO A 201 -3.91 28.82 -28.56
N THR A 202 -2.72 28.34 -28.95
CA THR A 202 -2.21 27.05 -28.49
C THR A 202 -2.41 27.01 -26.97
N PRO A 203 -3.11 26.00 -26.43
CA PRO A 203 -3.31 25.90 -25.00
C PRO A 203 -1.93 25.92 -24.36
N ILE A 204 -1.69 26.95 -23.54
CA ILE A 204 -0.45 27.07 -22.78
C ILE A 204 -0.42 25.83 -21.91
N PHE A 205 0.45 24.89 -22.25
CA PHE A 205 0.60 23.64 -21.53
C PHE A 205 1.23 23.98 -20.19
N SER A 206 0.38 24.28 -19.20
CA SER A 206 0.80 24.33 -17.80
C SER A 206 1.38 22.96 -17.49
N GLY A 207 2.68 22.92 -17.16
CA GLY A 207 3.32 21.68 -16.71
C GLY A 207 2.57 21.07 -15.52
N PRO A 208 2.87 19.80 -15.18
CA PRO A 208 2.29 19.17 -13.99
C PRO A 208 2.58 20.03 -12.76
N ASP A 209 1.61 20.07 -11.84
CA ASP A 209 1.84 20.65 -10.52
C ASP A 209 2.73 19.70 -9.72
N HIS A 210 3.56 20.23 -8.83
CA HIS A 210 4.41 19.42 -7.97
C HIS A 210 3.96 19.57 -6.51
N VAL A 211 3.77 18.44 -5.82
CA VAL A 211 3.46 18.42 -4.38
C VAL A 211 4.65 17.86 -3.63
N PHE A 212 5.24 18.69 -2.79
CA PHE A 212 6.31 18.31 -1.88
C PHE A 212 5.73 17.91 -0.53
N LEU A 213 6.24 16.81 0.03
CA LEU A 213 5.82 16.24 1.30
C LEU A 213 7.07 15.99 2.14
N LEU A 214 7.14 16.57 3.33
CA LEU A 214 8.15 16.25 4.34
C LEU A 214 7.48 15.50 5.49
N LEU A 215 7.86 14.24 5.66
CA LEU A 215 7.40 13.40 6.77
C LEU A 215 8.29 13.64 7.98
N ASN A 216 7.83 14.43 8.95
CA ASN A 216 8.63 14.82 10.10
C ASN A 216 8.74 13.68 11.13
N GLU A 217 7.61 13.31 11.73
CA GLU A 217 7.57 12.39 12.85
C GLU A 217 6.18 11.76 13.05
N VAL A 218 6.15 10.59 13.70
CA VAL A 218 4.93 9.94 14.20
C VAL A 218 4.93 10.01 15.72
N LYS A 219 3.84 10.53 16.29
CA LYS A 219 3.64 10.76 17.72
C LYS A 219 2.42 10.03 18.26
N ASN A 220 2.34 9.91 19.59
CA ASN A 220 1.18 9.41 20.32
C ASN A 220 0.72 8.01 19.86
N ILE A 221 1.67 7.10 19.59
CA ILE A 221 1.35 5.73 19.15
C ILE A 221 0.73 4.95 20.31
N LYS A 222 -0.55 4.61 20.21
CA LYS A 222 -1.32 3.88 21.22
C LYS A 222 -1.32 2.36 21.02
N ILE A 223 -0.17 1.80 20.63
CA ILE A 223 0.01 0.34 20.57
C ILE A 223 0.63 -0.12 21.89
N PRO A 224 -0.01 -1.04 22.64
CA PRO A 224 0.47 -1.44 23.96
C PRO A 224 1.85 -2.10 23.87
N ASP A 225 2.75 -1.73 24.79
CA ASP A 225 4.06 -2.35 24.94
C ASP A 225 4.96 -2.37 23.69
N LEU A 226 4.64 -1.58 22.65
CA LEU A 226 5.38 -1.59 21.38
C LEU A 226 6.88 -1.35 21.57
N ARG A 227 7.24 -0.47 22.51
CA ARG A 227 8.63 -0.19 22.86
C ARG A 227 9.33 -1.37 23.54
N LYS A 228 8.63 -2.15 24.38
CA LYS A 228 9.21 -3.32 25.07
C LYS A 228 9.60 -4.42 24.07
N PHE A 229 8.91 -4.47 22.94
CA PHE A 229 9.14 -5.43 21.86
C PHE A 229 9.97 -4.84 20.71
N ASN A 230 10.84 -3.85 20.98
CA ASN A 230 11.72 -3.23 19.97
C ASN A 230 10.99 -2.78 18.70
N GLY A 231 9.80 -2.20 18.86
CA GLY A 231 8.99 -1.71 17.76
C GLY A 231 9.74 -0.73 16.85
N LYS A 232 9.53 -0.86 15.54
CA LYS A 232 10.01 0.04 14.50
C LYS A 232 8.87 0.36 13.54
N VAL A 233 8.73 1.61 13.13
CA VAL A 233 7.65 2.07 12.25
C VAL A 233 8.19 2.42 10.87
N GLN A 234 7.43 2.08 9.84
CA GLN A 234 7.67 2.44 8.44
C GLN A 234 6.43 3.17 7.90
N VAL A 235 6.64 4.16 7.05
CA VAL A 235 5.56 4.80 6.29
C VAL A 235 5.59 4.26 4.86
N VAL A 236 4.43 3.89 4.35
CA VAL A 236 4.23 3.49 2.96
C VAL A 236 3.36 4.54 2.29
N LEU A 237 3.88 5.15 1.23
CA LEU A 237 3.23 6.14 0.39
C LEU A 237 2.74 5.46 -0.88
N ASP A 238 1.45 5.52 -1.16
CA ASP A 238 0.81 4.87 -2.30
C ASP A 238 -0.12 5.86 -3.02
N ASN A 239 0.19 6.20 -4.28
CA ASN A 239 -0.62 7.08 -5.11
C ASN A 239 -1.44 6.33 -6.17
N GLY A 240 -1.56 5.00 -6.04
CA GLY A 240 -2.24 4.11 -6.99
C GLY A 240 -1.39 3.65 -8.16
N SER A 241 -0.31 4.37 -8.50
CA SER A 241 0.64 4.00 -9.56
C SER A 241 1.99 3.55 -9.02
N HIS A 242 2.45 4.20 -7.95
CA HIS A 242 3.74 3.97 -7.32
C HIS A 242 3.57 3.79 -5.82
N ILE A 243 4.40 2.90 -5.27
CA ILE A 243 4.47 2.63 -3.85
C ILE A 243 5.91 2.89 -3.39
N ILE A 244 6.10 3.90 -2.54
CA ILE A 244 7.37 4.14 -1.85
C ILE A 244 7.27 3.72 -0.39
N LYS A 245 8.36 3.15 0.13
CA LYS A 245 8.46 2.67 1.50
C LYS A 245 9.68 3.32 2.16
N THR A 246 9.48 3.96 3.30
CA THR A 246 10.57 4.53 4.09
C THR A 246 11.35 3.43 4.82
N ALA A 247 12.48 3.75 5.43
CA ALA A 247 13.14 2.82 6.35
C ALA A 247 12.27 2.50 7.58
N PHE A 248 12.60 1.42 8.30
CA PHE A 248 12.00 1.12 9.60
C PHE A 248 12.72 1.92 10.69
N TYR A 249 12.03 2.91 11.25
CA TYR A 249 12.55 3.82 12.27
C TYR A 249 12.19 3.34 13.68
N PRO A 250 13.15 3.23 14.62
CA PRO A 250 12.86 2.82 15.99
C PRO A 250 12.06 3.88 16.75
N LEU A 251 11.28 3.44 17.74
CA LEU A 251 10.64 4.35 18.69
C LEU A 251 11.70 4.94 19.64
N ASP A 252 11.63 6.25 19.89
CA ASP A 252 12.46 6.91 20.89
C ASP A 252 11.97 6.70 22.33
N TYR A 253 12.59 7.39 23.30
CA TYR A 253 12.21 7.27 24.71
C TYR A 253 10.78 7.74 25.00
N HIS A 254 10.26 8.67 24.21
CA HIS A 254 8.93 9.26 24.36
C HIS A 254 7.88 8.57 23.48
N GLY A 255 8.23 7.49 22.78
CA GLY A 255 7.33 6.81 21.85
C GLY A 255 7.09 7.62 20.56
N VAL A 256 8.03 8.49 20.21
CA VAL A 256 8.07 9.27 18.97
C VAL A 256 8.98 8.59 17.97
N VAL A 257 8.58 8.58 16.71
CA VAL A 257 9.37 8.06 15.60
C VAL A 257 9.76 9.23 14.70
N LYS A 258 11.05 9.55 14.61
CA LYS A 258 11.57 10.60 13.72
C LYS A 258 11.85 10.00 12.35
N ILE A 259 11.33 10.61 11.29
CA ILE A 259 11.49 10.15 9.90
C ILE A 259 12.40 11.14 9.16
N GLY A 260 11.94 12.37 8.97
CA GLY A 260 12.72 13.43 8.33
C GLY A 260 13.00 13.21 6.84
N GLU A 261 12.13 12.48 6.14
CA GLU A 261 12.28 12.18 4.70
C GLU A 261 11.36 13.07 3.86
N GLU A 262 11.87 13.58 2.73
CA GLU A 262 11.15 14.40 1.77
C GLU A 262 10.83 13.63 0.48
N PHE A 263 9.63 13.86 -0.04
CA PHE A 263 9.10 13.24 -1.25
C PHE A 263 8.50 14.30 -2.17
N GLU A 264 8.58 14.01 -3.47
CA GLU A 264 7.98 14.81 -4.52
C GLU A 264 6.99 13.97 -5.31
N LEU A 265 5.80 14.53 -5.54
CA LEU A 265 4.78 13.98 -6.43
C LEU A 265 4.52 14.95 -7.58
N ALA A 266 4.64 14.45 -8.80
CA ALA A 266 4.09 15.11 -9.97
C ALA A 266 2.58 14.83 -10.07
N VAL A 267 1.77 15.87 -9.94
CA VAL A 267 0.31 15.89 -9.96
C VAL A 267 -0.14 16.46 -11.30
N ASP A 268 -0.82 15.66 -12.12
CA ASP A 268 -1.43 16.17 -13.35
C ASP A 268 -2.69 16.98 -13.02
N PRO A 269 -2.73 18.30 -13.28
CA PRO A 269 -3.89 19.14 -12.98
C PRO A 269 -5.10 18.81 -13.87
N ASN A 270 -4.90 18.10 -14.99
CA ASN A 270 -5.96 17.80 -15.95
C ASN A 270 -6.66 16.47 -15.66
N THR A 271 -6.18 15.69 -14.69
CA THR A 271 -6.82 14.42 -14.33
C THR A 271 -8.17 14.69 -13.64
N VAL A 272 -9.25 14.12 -14.21
CA VAL A 272 -10.63 14.32 -13.73
C VAL A 272 -10.88 13.64 -12.37
N SER A 273 -10.11 12.61 -12.01
CA SER A 273 -10.26 11.92 -10.74
C SER A 273 -9.49 12.64 -9.62
N PRO A 274 -10.07 12.74 -8.40
CA PRO A 274 -9.37 13.29 -7.26
C PRO A 274 -8.14 12.43 -6.96
N GLN A 275 -6.96 13.01 -7.13
CA GLN A 275 -5.72 12.30 -6.86
C GLN A 275 -5.55 12.17 -5.34
N GLN A 276 -5.58 10.93 -4.86
CA GLN A 276 -5.43 10.60 -3.45
C GLN A 276 -4.07 9.97 -3.20
N LEU A 277 -3.37 10.47 -2.18
CA LEU A 277 -2.20 9.81 -1.62
C LEU A 277 -2.62 9.04 -0.38
N ILE A 278 -2.38 7.73 -0.39
CA ILE A 278 -2.62 6.85 0.73
C ILE A 278 -1.32 6.69 1.51
N MET A 279 -1.35 7.06 2.79
CA MET A 279 -0.25 6.85 3.73
C MET A 279 -0.60 5.74 4.69
N THR A 280 0.15 4.63 4.65
CA THR A 280 -0.05 3.47 5.52
C THR A 280 1.12 3.35 6.49
N LEU A 281 0.83 3.31 7.79
CA LEU A 281 1.82 3.09 8.83
C LEU A 281 1.92 1.60 9.13
N LYS A 282 3.14 1.09 8.99
CA LYS A 282 3.51 -0.31 9.27
C LYS A 282 4.44 -0.39 10.46
N VAL A 283 4.40 -1.50 11.18
CA VAL A 283 5.27 -1.74 12.32
C VAL A 283 5.89 -3.13 12.26
N LYS A 284 7.16 -3.21 12.68
CA LYS A 284 7.89 -4.45 12.95
C LYS A 284 8.26 -4.47 14.43
N TYR A 285 8.12 -5.62 15.08
CA TYR A 285 8.45 -5.79 16.48
C TYR A 285 8.88 -7.24 16.75
N ASP A 286 9.57 -7.46 17.85
CA ASP A 286 9.99 -8.77 18.31
C ASP A 286 8.81 -9.43 19.03
N ALA A 287 8.04 -10.24 18.31
CA ALA A 287 6.90 -10.94 18.89
C ALA A 287 7.35 -11.82 20.08
N PRO A 288 6.58 -11.88 21.17
CA PRO A 288 6.95 -12.69 22.33
C PRO A 288 7.05 -14.16 21.92
N GLN A 289 8.19 -14.79 22.22
CA GLN A 289 8.42 -16.19 21.88
C GLN A 289 7.81 -17.13 22.91
N ASP A 290 7.26 -18.24 22.42
CA ASP A 290 6.73 -19.30 23.26
C ASP A 290 7.83 -19.91 24.13
N LYS A 291 7.59 -20.02 25.43
CA LYS A 291 8.55 -20.62 26.36
C LYS A 291 8.26 -22.10 26.51
N VAL A 292 9.20 -22.94 26.09
CA VAL A 292 9.18 -24.37 26.37
C VAL A 292 9.55 -24.57 27.83
N VAL A 293 8.64 -25.12 28.62
CA VAL A 293 8.88 -25.50 30.01
C VAL A 293 8.80 -27.02 30.12
N TYR A 294 9.90 -27.62 30.56
CA TYR A 294 9.95 -29.04 30.89
C TYR A 294 9.40 -29.22 32.29
N THR A 295 8.19 -29.75 32.39
CA THR A 295 7.60 -30.09 33.68
C THR A 295 8.02 -31.51 34.02
N GLU A 296 8.42 -31.74 35.28
CA GLU A 296 8.66 -33.10 35.75
C GLU A 296 7.41 -33.94 35.49
N GLY A 297 7.57 -35.01 34.72
CA GLY A 297 6.46 -35.91 34.42
C GLY A 297 5.90 -36.49 35.72
N PRO A 298 4.61 -36.86 35.76
CA PRO A 298 4.04 -37.49 36.94
C PRO A 298 4.88 -38.71 37.33
N LYS A 299 5.28 -38.78 38.60
CA LYS A 299 6.04 -39.90 39.18
C LYS A 299 5.19 -41.15 39.06
N LYS A 300 5.60 -42.10 38.21
CA LYS A 300 4.92 -43.38 38.06
C LYS A 300 5.66 -44.41 38.91
N TYR A 301 4.94 -45.03 39.83
CA TYR A 301 5.45 -46.11 40.64
C TYR A 301 5.06 -47.45 40.01
N LYS A 302 6.02 -48.31 39.70
CA LYS A 302 5.75 -49.70 39.28
C LYS A 302 6.10 -50.64 40.43
N GLN A 303 5.17 -51.52 40.77
CA GLN A 303 5.48 -52.65 41.67
C GLN A 303 6.25 -53.70 40.88
N VAL A 304 7.48 -53.97 41.31
CA VAL A 304 8.31 -55.05 40.74
C VAL A 304 8.23 -56.24 41.68
N LYS A 305 7.86 -57.41 41.15
CA LYS A 305 7.86 -58.67 41.89
C LYS A 305 9.21 -59.36 41.68
N THR A 306 10.05 -59.39 42.72
CA THR A 306 11.31 -60.14 42.70
C THR A 306 11.05 -61.63 42.97
N LYS A 307 11.62 -62.51 42.14
CA LYS A 307 11.30 -63.96 42.11
C LYS A 307 11.71 -64.75 43.35
N TRP A 308 12.52 -64.19 44.25
CA TRP A 308 13.22 -65.00 45.26
C TRP A 308 12.67 -64.85 46.69
N TRP A 309 11.83 -63.84 46.94
CA TRP A 309 11.18 -63.60 48.23
C TRP A 309 9.88 -62.88 47.88
N LYS A 310 8.72 -63.28 48.43
CA LYS A 310 7.39 -62.68 48.11
C LYS A 310 7.23 -61.21 48.57
N LYS A 311 8.27 -60.38 48.49
CA LYS A 311 8.22 -58.94 48.76
C LYS A 311 8.04 -58.18 47.45
N THR A 312 6.98 -57.37 47.39
CA THR A 312 6.78 -56.38 46.33
C THR A 312 7.56 -55.12 46.69
N GLU A 313 8.50 -54.73 45.83
CA GLU A 313 9.22 -53.47 45.97
C GLU A 313 8.64 -52.46 44.97
N THR A 314 8.31 -51.26 45.46
CA THR A 314 7.77 -50.18 44.64
C THR A 314 8.95 -49.39 44.08
N VAL A 315 9.23 -49.54 42.79
CA VAL A 315 10.30 -48.80 42.13
C VAL A 315 9.70 -47.57 41.47
N GLU A 316 10.24 -46.39 41.80
CA GLU A 316 9.92 -45.14 41.12
C GLU A 316 10.51 -45.20 39.70
N VAL A 317 9.64 -45.26 38.69
CA VAL A 317 10.05 -45.19 37.29
C VAL A 317 10.12 -43.72 36.94
N LYS A 318 11.33 -43.21 36.70
CA LYS A 318 11.55 -41.84 36.20
C LYS A 318 10.88 -41.72 34.82
N THR A 319 9.73 -41.08 34.77
CA THR A 319 9.05 -40.73 33.51
C THR A 319 9.84 -39.61 32.84
N ALA A 320 10.03 -39.67 31.53
CA ALA A 320 10.64 -38.58 30.77
C ALA A 320 9.88 -37.25 31.03
N PRO A 321 10.59 -36.11 31.11
CA PRO A 321 9.96 -34.82 31.34
C PRO A 321 8.94 -34.50 30.23
N VAL A 322 7.79 -33.96 30.61
CA VAL A 322 6.75 -33.58 29.66
C VAL A 322 7.10 -32.19 29.12
N LYS A 323 7.32 -32.09 27.81
CA LYS A 323 7.53 -30.82 27.12
C LYS A 323 6.19 -30.09 27.06
N SER A 324 6.00 -29.07 27.88
CA SER A 324 4.85 -28.16 27.80
C SER A 324 5.28 -26.85 27.14
N VAL A 325 4.47 -26.35 26.21
CA VAL A 325 4.71 -25.05 25.55
C VAL A 325 3.77 -24.05 26.19
N ILE A 326 4.33 -23.11 26.95
CA ILE A 326 3.56 -21.99 27.48
C ILE A 326 3.47 -20.96 26.36
N LYS A 327 2.30 -20.85 25.75
CA LYS A 327 2.04 -19.87 24.69
C LYS A 327 2.17 -18.47 25.26
N ALA A 328 3.07 -17.67 24.72
CA ALA A 328 3.19 -16.28 25.14
C ALA A 328 1.98 -15.50 24.60
N VAL A 329 1.36 -14.69 25.45
CA VAL A 329 0.25 -13.81 25.01
C VAL A 329 0.86 -12.57 24.39
N ASP A 330 0.57 -12.36 23.11
CA ASP A 330 0.98 -11.18 22.36
C ASP A 330 -0.06 -10.04 22.54
N PRO A 331 0.25 -8.97 23.29
CA PRO A 331 -0.68 -7.86 23.49
C PRO A 331 -0.85 -6.99 22.24
N ILE A 332 0.08 -7.07 21.28
CA ILE A 332 0.13 -6.23 20.08
C ILE A 332 -0.68 -6.86 18.93
N LYS A 333 -0.81 -8.19 18.89
CA LYS A 333 -1.49 -8.94 17.81
C LYS A 333 -2.90 -8.46 17.47
N GLY A 334 -3.62 -7.84 18.42
CA GLY A 334 -4.97 -7.30 18.19
C GLY A 334 -5.00 -5.92 17.51
N TYR A 335 -3.87 -5.23 17.42
CA TYR A 335 -3.76 -3.86 16.93
C TYR A 335 -3.19 -3.76 15.51
N ILE A 336 -2.66 -4.86 14.97
CA ILE A 336 -1.91 -4.86 13.71
C ILE A 336 -2.49 -5.91 12.76
N ALA A 337 -2.57 -5.55 11.49
CA ALA A 337 -2.81 -6.45 10.38
C ALA A 337 -1.69 -7.51 10.24
N PRO A 338 -1.96 -8.63 9.53
CA PRO A 338 -0.93 -9.65 9.25
C PRO A 338 0.31 -9.12 8.52
N ASP A 339 0.18 -8.04 7.74
CA ASP A 339 1.26 -7.44 6.95
C ASP A 339 2.03 -6.32 7.69
N GLY A 340 1.76 -6.16 9.00
CA GLY A 340 2.36 -5.13 9.84
C GLY A 340 1.62 -3.79 9.85
N SER A 341 0.57 -3.60 9.05
CA SER A 341 -0.16 -2.32 8.99
C SER A 341 -1.01 -2.09 10.25
N PHE A 342 -1.00 -0.86 10.78
CA PHE A 342 -1.78 -0.53 11.98
C PHE A 342 -2.50 0.83 11.92
N ALA A 343 -2.08 1.73 11.03
CA ALA A 343 -2.84 2.96 10.77
C ALA A 343 -2.80 3.35 9.29
N LYS A 344 -3.84 4.06 8.85
CA LYS A 344 -3.96 4.57 7.48
C LYS A 344 -4.46 6.00 7.48
N TYR A 345 -4.02 6.79 6.50
CA TYR A 345 -4.51 8.13 6.23
C TYR A 345 -4.63 8.36 4.73
N LYS A 346 -5.65 9.09 4.30
CA LYS A 346 -5.86 9.48 2.90
C LYS A 346 -5.72 10.99 2.79
N LEU A 347 -4.77 11.45 2.00
CA LEU A 347 -4.54 12.87 1.70
C LEU A 347 -5.11 13.18 0.31
N ASN A 348 -5.99 14.17 0.24
CA ASN A 348 -6.46 14.71 -1.03
C ASN A 348 -5.44 15.72 -1.55
N LEU A 349 -4.76 15.41 -2.67
CA LEU A 349 -3.71 16.27 -3.22
C LEU A 349 -4.25 17.60 -3.75
N CYS A 350 -5.54 17.66 -4.11
CA CYS A 350 -6.20 18.88 -4.55
C CYS A 350 -6.40 19.90 -3.43
N GLU A 351 -6.44 19.45 -2.17
CA GLU A 351 -6.63 20.29 -0.98
C GLU A 351 -5.30 20.81 -0.41
N VAL A 352 -4.16 20.40 -0.98
CA VAL A 352 -2.85 20.85 -0.53
C VAL A 352 -2.65 22.33 -0.91
N PRO A 353 -2.42 23.22 0.07
CA PRO A 353 -2.23 24.64 -0.21
C PRO A 353 -0.92 24.89 -0.98
N LYS A 354 -0.90 25.97 -1.75
CA LYS A 354 0.31 26.45 -2.45
C LYS A 354 1.40 26.90 -1.48
N SER A 355 1.02 27.45 -0.33
CA SER A 355 1.94 27.81 0.74
C SER A 355 2.35 26.60 1.56
N ARG A 356 3.61 26.59 2.02
CA ARG A 356 4.09 25.59 2.97
C ARG A 356 3.20 25.56 4.21
N THR A 357 2.68 24.39 4.54
CA THR A 357 1.76 24.19 5.65
C THR A 357 2.15 22.95 6.45
N THR A 358 2.21 23.08 7.77
CA THR A 358 2.43 21.96 8.69
C THR A 358 1.10 21.43 9.17
N THR A 359 0.83 20.15 8.95
CA THR A 359 -0.44 19.52 9.29
C THR A 359 -0.23 18.33 10.24
N ARG A 360 -1.10 18.23 11.25
CA ARG A 360 -1.14 17.09 12.17
C ARG A 360 -2.24 16.13 11.76
N LEU A 361 -1.87 15.01 11.19
CA LEU A 361 -2.80 14.02 10.68
C LEU A 361 -3.12 13.00 11.76
N SER A 362 -4.40 12.90 12.11
CA SER A 362 -4.90 11.84 12.99
C SER A 362 -5.04 10.55 12.18
N CYS A 363 -4.30 9.50 12.58
CA CYS A 363 -4.35 8.21 11.91
C CYS A 363 -5.21 7.25 12.73
N PHE A 364 -6.02 6.45 12.03
CA PHE A 364 -6.98 5.56 12.65
C PHE A 364 -6.60 4.10 12.41
N ASN A 365 -6.92 3.25 13.38
CA ASN A 365 -6.68 1.82 13.25
C ASN A 365 -7.84 1.12 12.53
N GLU A 366 -7.67 0.90 11.23
CA GLU A 366 -8.67 0.18 10.41
C GLU A 366 -8.74 -1.32 10.75
N TRP A 367 -7.76 -1.87 11.48
CA TRP A 367 -7.61 -3.30 11.75
C TRP A 367 -7.98 -3.73 13.16
N MET A 368 -8.25 -2.79 14.06
CA MET A 368 -8.66 -3.11 15.42
C MET A 368 -9.99 -3.85 15.41
N LYS A 369 -9.96 -5.14 15.72
CA LYS A 369 -11.16 -5.98 15.77
C LYS A 369 -11.83 -5.80 17.13
N THR A 370 -12.96 -5.10 17.17
CA THR A 370 -13.79 -5.09 18.37
C THR A 370 -14.63 -6.37 18.39
N LYS A 371 -14.46 -7.21 19.42
CA LYS A 371 -15.35 -8.36 19.62
C LYS A 371 -16.73 -7.85 20.02
N VAL A 372 -17.69 -7.91 19.10
CA VAL A 372 -19.11 -7.67 19.44
C VAL A 372 -19.69 -8.96 20.03
N GLN A 373 -20.54 -8.83 21.05
CA GLN A 373 -21.14 -9.93 21.82
C GLN A 373 -21.91 -10.98 20.99
N LYS A 374 -22.14 -10.74 19.70
CA LYS A 374 -22.89 -11.63 18.78
C LYS A 374 -22.03 -12.31 17.71
N GLY A 375 -20.70 -12.30 17.83
CA GLY A 375 -19.81 -13.01 16.91
C GLY A 375 -19.58 -12.32 15.56
N VAL A 376 -20.30 -11.24 15.26
CA VAL A 376 -19.97 -10.33 14.15
C VAL A 376 -18.88 -9.39 14.64
N VAL A 377 -17.71 -9.42 14.00
CA VAL A 377 -16.61 -8.49 14.31
C VAL A 377 -16.87 -7.21 13.54
N GLU A 378 -17.56 -6.25 14.16
CA GLU A 378 -17.69 -4.90 13.61
C GLU A 378 -16.62 -3.99 14.23
N ASN A 379 -15.97 -3.20 13.38
CA ASN A 379 -15.01 -2.18 13.82
C ASN A 379 -15.78 -0.93 14.28
N ASN A 380 -16.39 -0.99 15.46
CA ASN A 380 -17.36 0.02 15.91
C ASN A 380 -16.75 1.27 16.56
N VAL A 381 -15.42 1.34 16.73
CA VAL A 381 -14.78 2.53 17.30
C VAL A 381 -13.57 2.92 16.46
N VAL A 382 -13.73 4.00 15.71
CA VAL A 382 -12.65 4.68 15.01
C VAL A 382 -11.78 5.38 16.06
N GLU A 383 -10.84 4.65 16.66
CA GLU A 383 -9.90 5.24 17.61
C GLU A 383 -8.68 5.82 16.87
N ASN A 384 -8.35 7.07 17.18
CA ASN A 384 -7.08 7.66 16.78
C ASN A 384 -5.95 6.93 17.51
N ILE A 385 -5.12 6.22 16.74
CA ILE A 385 -4.04 5.36 17.24
C ILE A 385 -2.68 6.07 17.20
N CYS A 386 -2.51 7.11 16.38
CA CYS A 386 -1.30 7.93 16.35
C CYS A 386 -1.52 9.24 15.57
N THR A 387 -0.59 10.18 15.72
CA THR A 387 -0.56 11.44 14.98
C THR A 387 0.67 11.49 14.08
N LEU A 388 0.48 11.64 12.78
CA LEU A 388 1.57 11.87 11.81
C LEU A 388 1.74 13.37 11.59
N HIS A 389 2.93 13.90 11.82
CA HIS A 389 3.27 15.29 11.52
C HIS A 389 3.89 15.36 10.13
N ILE A 390 3.23 16.10 9.23
CA ILE A 390 3.72 16.33 7.88
C ILE A 390 3.82 17.81 7.58
N GLU A 391 4.69 18.16 6.64
CA GLU A 391 4.68 19.45 5.97
C GLU A 391 4.43 19.26 4.49
N THR A 392 3.62 20.13 3.92
CA THR A 392 3.24 20.05 2.51
C THR A 392 3.40 21.41 1.83
N LYS A 393 3.77 21.42 0.55
CA LYS A 393 3.78 22.61 -0.30
C LYS A 393 3.44 22.20 -1.73
N LYS A 394 2.51 22.90 -2.36
CA LYS A 394 2.21 22.74 -3.78
C LYS A 394 2.93 23.82 -4.59
N SER A 395 3.80 23.44 -5.51
CA SER A 395 4.50 24.34 -6.43
C SER A 395 3.92 24.22 -7.83
N SER A 396 3.63 25.35 -8.46
CA SER A 396 3.41 25.43 -9.90
C SER A 396 4.76 25.45 -10.61
N HIS A 397 4.83 24.82 -11.79
CA HIS A 397 6.04 24.61 -12.59
C HIS A 397 6.90 25.88 -12.83
N ASP A 398 6.32 27.09 -12.71
CA ASP A 398 7.01 28.36 -12.95
C ASP A 398 7.82 28.91 -11.76
N THR A 399 7.69 28.33 -10.56
CA THR A 399 8.41 28.80 -9.36
C THR A 399 9.42 27.75 -8.88
N ALA A 400 10.69 28.00 -9.18
CA ALA A 400 11.84 27.10 -9.02
C ALA A 400 12.26 26.78 -7.57
N SER A 401 11.34 26.44 -6.66
CA SER A 401 11.71 25.82 -5.39
C SER A 401 11.67 24.30 -5.51
N LEU A 402 12.87 23.69 -5.58
CA LEU A 402 13.09 22.25 -5.78
C LEU A 402 12.94 21.40 -4.51
N SER A 403 12.78 22.01 -3.35
CA SER A 403 12.64 21.31 -2.06
C SER A 403 12.00 22.23 -1.01
N LEU A 404 11.28 21.66 -0.05
CA LEU A 404 10.82 22.29 1.19
C LEU A 404 11.98 22.76 2.08
N SER A 405 13.14 22.11 1.98
CA SER A 405 14.33 22.45 2.76
C SER A 405 15.05 23.70 2.22
N CYS A 406 14.83 24.03 0.95
CA CYS A 406 15.31 25.27 0.36
C CYS A 406 14.44 26.39 0.95
N GLY A 407 14.95 27.04 2.02
CA GLY A 407 14.25 28.13 2.68
C GLY A 407 13.75 29.09 1.62
N ASP A 408 12.48 29.49 1.73
CA ASP A 408 11.94 30.52 0.84
C ASP A 408 12.89 31.70 0.99
N VAL A 409 13.74 31.92 -0.01
CA VAL A 409 14.54 33.14 -0.09
C VAL A 409 13.47 34.17 -0.26
N VAL A 410 13.10 34.79 0.87
CA VAL A 410 12.28 35.99 0.87
C VAL A 410 13.15 36.99 0.13
N VAL A 411 12.98 37.00 -1.20
CA VAL A 411 13.36 38.15 -2.01
C VAL A 411 12.38 39.20 -1.50
N GLU A 412 12.77 39.88 -0.43
CA GLU A 412 12.32 41.24 -0.18
C GLU A 412 12.68 41.98 -1.46
N THR A 413 11.73 42.01 -2.39
CA THR A 413 11.68 43.08 -3.37
C THR A 413 11.58 44.33 -2.52
N GLN A 414 12.74 44.93 -2.24
CA GLN A 414 12.82 46.34 -1.87
C GLN A 414 12.17 47.09 -3.05
N THR A 415 10.85 47.22 -2.99
CA THR A 415 10.14 48.20 -3.77
C THR A 415 10.82 49.53 -3.47
N GLU A 416 11.20 50.23 -4.53
CA GLU A 416 11.88 51.54 -4.56
C GLU A 416 11.05 52.66 -3.93
N ALA A 417 10.59 52.50 -2.68
CA ALA A 417 9.93 53.53 -1.90
C ALA A 417 10.91 54.28 -0.98
N ALA A 418 12.19 53.88 -0.93
CA ALA A 418 13.19 54.43 -0.01
C ALA A 418 13.94 55.68 -0.54
N LEU A 419 13.57 56.25 -1.70
CA LEU A 419 14.20 57.49 -2.20
C LEU A 419 13.43 58.79 -1.86
N THR A 420 12.30 58.71 -1.13
CA THR A 420 11.51 59.90 -0.75
C THR A 420 11.67 60.33 0.72
N SER A 421 12.67 59.80 1.44
CA SER A 421 12.86 60.04 2.89
C SER A 421 14.07 60.94 3.22
N LEU A 422 14.41 61.90 2.37
CA LEU A 422 15.42 62.93 2.67
C LEU A 422 14.81 64.32 2.97
N ILE A 423 13.53 64.37 3.34
CA ILE A 423 12.93 65.61 3.85
C ILE A 423 13.05 65.59 5.38
N PRO A 424 13.88 66.46 6.01
CA PRO A 424 13.93 66.56 7.46
C PRO A 424 12.57 66.99 8.00
N PRO A 425 12.10 66.42 9.13
CA PRO A 425 10.84 66.82 9.73
C PRO A 425 10.89 68.30 10.13
N PRO A 426 9.78 69.04 9.98
CA PRO A 426 9.71 70.42 10.41
C PRO A 426 9.96 70.52 11.92
N PRO A 427 10.66 71.58 12.38
CA PRO A 427 10.97 71.75 13.79
C PRO A 427 9.68 71.81 14.63
N PRO A 428 9.67 71.22 15.84
CA PRO A 428 8.49 71.18 16.69
C PRO A 428 8.06 72.60 17.07
N ALA A 429 6.80 72.90 16.81
CA ALA A 429 6.18 74.17 17.21
C ALA A 429 6.27 74.31 18.75
N ALA A 430 6.75 75.47 19.18
CA ALA A 430 6.84 75.83 20.58
C ALA A 430 5.46 75.74 21.25
N GLN A 431 5.32 74.83 22.20
CA GLN A 431 4.16 74.77 23.07
C GLN A 431 4.25 75.91 24.09
N GLU A 432 3.40 76.91 23.92
CA GLU A 432 3.13 77.92 24.94
C GLU A 432 2.51 77.24 26.17
N LYS A 433 3.18 77.36 27.32
CA LYS A 433 2.65 76.90 28.61
C LYS A 433 1.57 77.88 29.07
N PRO A 434 0.40 77.41 29.50
CA PRO A 434 -0.55 78.27 30.21
C PRO A 434 0.01 78.59 31.60
N VAL A 435 0.10 79.89 31.87
CA VAL A 435 0.15 80.50 33.21
C VAL A 435 -1.28 80.49 33.75
N ASP A 436 -1.41 80.50 35.09
CA ASP A 436 -2.64 80.48 35.91
C ASP A 436 -2.90 79.08 36.50
N GLU A 437 -2.95 78.82 37.81
CA GLU A 437 -3.38 79.65 38.93
C GLU A 437 -2.65 79.19 40.22
N LEU A 438 -1.97 80.14 40.86
CA LEU A 438 -1.67 80.16 42.29
C LEU A 438 -2.70 81.10 42.89
N TYR A 439 -3.58 80.65 43.79
CA TYR A 439 -4.14 81.39 44.94
C TYR A 439 -5.35 80.63 45.53
N SER A 440 -5.17 79.94 46.66
CA SER A 440 -6.00 80.15 47.85
C SER A 440 -5.42 79.42 49.07
N LEU A 441 -5.46 80.16 50.18
CA LEU A 441 -5.04 79.88 51.55
C LEU A 441 -5.58 78.58 52.16
#